data_AF-A0A8H3IT22-F1
#
_entry.id   AF-A0A8H3IT22-F1
#
_cell.length_a   1.000
_cell.length_b   1.000
_cell.length_c   1.000
_cell.angle_alpha   90.00
_cell.angle_beta   90.00
_cell.angle_gamma   90.00
#
_symmetry.space_group_name_H-M   'P 1'
#
loop_
_entity.id
_entity.type
_entity.pdbx_description
1 polymer ?
#
loop_
_entity_poly.entity_id
_entity_poly.type
_entity_poly.pdbx_seq_one_letter_code
_entity_poly.pdbx_strand_id
1 'polypeptide(L)'
;MSAPNPPRSPTLEVPRKSMELVDPGAKDLDESSDDGQVFTDARDTVMTPTRDTVLSPLTIPTTRVEKVDSSPSHGEVPGTPAYEKRLRDAVPDEIEIIPEGQRSRASSRAMASPSASPSLSPIPKTRVEKVDLASPSYGEVPGTVAWEKRKADAVPDAIDTATPENRSASPSHSPSLPIIPKTVLTRVDSEPAHSAVPGTDTYHFRQHDAMPDIIEKERQLSSKHQPASIENYAF
;
A
#
# COMPACT_ATOMS: atom_id res chain seq x y z
N MET A 1 -48.42 -47.07 13.01
CA MET A 1 -46.99 -46.89 12.68
C MET A 1 -46.64 -45.46 13.03
N SER A 2 -45.89 -45.24 14.11
CA SER A 2 -45.56 -43.90 14.64
C SER A 2 -44.12 -43.55 14.25
N ALA A 3 -43.91 -42.44 13.55
CA ALA A 3 -42.57 -41.98 13.17
C ALA A 3 -41.84 -41.36 14.38
N PRO A 4 -40.51 -41.56 14.51
CA PRO A 4 -39.72 -40.94 15.57
C PRO A 4 -39.42 -39.46 15.27
N ASN A 5 -39.45 -38.61 16.31
CA ASN A 5 -39.13 -37.19 16.22
C ASN A 5 -37.65 -36.95 15.86
N PRO A 6 -37.33 -35.90 15.07
CA PRO A 6 -35.95 -35.54 14.77
C PRO A 6 -35.23 -34.97 16.01
N PRO A 7 -33.90 -35.16 16.14
CA PRO A 7 -33.14 -34.65 17.27
C PRO A 7 -33.09 -33.12 17.26
N ARG A 8 -33.29 -32.51 18.44
CA ARG A 8 -33.16 -31.06 18.67
C ARG A 8 -31.73 -30.60 18.36
N SER A 9 -31.59 -29.59 17.51
CA SER A 9 -30.33 -28.88 17.28
C SER A 9 -29.79 -28.25 18.57
N PRO A 10 -28.46 -28.22 18.81
CA PRO A 10 -27.91 -27.47 19.92
C PRO A 10 -28.10 -25.97 19.68
N THR A 11 -28.91 -25.33 20.53
CA THR A 11 -29.07 -23.88 20.57
C THR A 11 -27.72 -23.25 20.90
N LEU A 12 -27.10 -22.59 19.91
CA LEU A 12 -25.91 -21.77 20.15
C LEU A 12 -26.35 -20.49 20.87
N GLU A 13 -26.01 -20.37 22.15
CA GLU A 13 -26.21 -19.12 22.89
C GLU A 13 -25.31 -18.03 22.32
N VAL A 14 -25.89 -16.84 22.10
CA VAL A 14 -25.15 -15.66 21.64
C VAL A 14 -24.23 -15.21 22.78
N PRO A 15 -22.93 -14.97 22.52
CA PRO A 15 -22.00 -14.54 23.56
C PRO A 15 -22.47 -13.25 24.22
N ARG A 16 -22.36 -13.19 25.54
CA ARG A 16 -22.74 -12.01 26.32
C ARG A 16 -21.83 -10.84 25.95
N LYS A 17 -22.41 -9.71 25.55
CA LYS A 17 -21.70 -8.45 25.36
C LYS A 17 -21.27 -7.91 26.72
N SER A 18 -20.15 -8.37 27.27
CA SER A 18 -19.58 -7.76 28.48
C SER A 18 -18.10 -8.08 28.61
N MET A 19 -17.33 -7.65 27.61
CA MET A 19 -15.92 -7.37 27.81
C MET A 19 -15.59 -6.25 26.83
N GLU A 20 -15.66 -5.02 27.32
CA GLU A 20 -15.09 -3.87 26.63
C GLU A 20 -13.59 -4.15 26.58
N LEU A 21 -13.12 -4.72 25.47
CA LEU A 21 -11.70 -4.83 25.21
C LEU A 21 -11.20 -3.39 25.07
N VAL A 22 -10.61 -2.87 26.15
CA VAL A 22 -9.81 -1.66 26.09
C VAL A 22 -8.64 -1.99 25.18
N ASP A 23 -8.70 -1.49 23.95
CA ASP A 23 -7.62 -1.61 22.98
C ASP A 23 -6.43 -0.80 23.49
N PRO A 24 -5.31 -1.44 23.90
CA PRO A 24 -4.14 -0.73 24.39
C PRO A 24 -3.49 0.17 23.33
N GLY A 25 -3.95 0.12 22.07
CA GLY A 25 -3.49 0.99 20.98
C GLY A 25 -4.30 2.27 20.76
N ALA A 26 -5.51 2.38 21.29
CA ALA A 26 -6.35 3.56 21.11
C ALA A 26 -6.05 4.61 22.19
N LYS A 27 -5.06 5.48 21.93
CA LYS A 27 -4.87 6.68 22.74
C LYS A 27 -5.93 7.71 22.33
N ASP A 28 -6.69 8.20 23.29
CA ASP A 28 -7.51 9.39 23.13
C ASP A 28 -6.57 10.53 22.75
N LEU A 29 -6.71 11.05 21.53
CA LEU A 29 -5.93 12.20 21.09
C LEU A 29 -6.48 13.42 21.82
N ASP A 30 -5.70 13.94 22.76
CA ASP A 30 -5.99 15.18 23.46
C ASP A 30 -6.30 16.29 22.43
N GLU A 31 -7.50 16.88 22.52
CA GLU A 31 -7.99 17.97 21.66
C GLU A 31 -7.25 19.31 21.86
N SER A 32 -5.99 19.31 22.35
CA SER A 32 -5.24 20.53 22.68
C SER A 32 -3.89 20.71 21.99
N SER A 33 -3.54 19.91 20.97
CA SER A 33 -2.39 20.23 20.10
C SER A 33 -2.88 20.76 18.75
N ASP A 34 -3.38 21.99 18.79
CA ASP A 34 -3.54 22.86 17.61
C ASP A 34 -2.20 23.54 17.33
N ASP A 35 -1.28 22.80 16.73
CA ASP A 35 -0.05 23.35 16.17
C ASP A 35 0.07 22.98 14.69
N GLY A 36 -0.90 23.45 13.89
CA GLY A 36 -0.69 24.14 12.61
C GLY A 36 0.11 23.49 11.47
N GLN A 37 0.59 22.25 11.58
CA GLN A 37 1.27 21.56 10.49
C GLN A 37 0.21 20.93 9.57
N VAL A 38 -0.39 21.76 8.72
CA VAL A 38 -1.12 21.28 7.54
C VAL A 38 -0.12 20.55 6.64
N PHE A 39 -0.17 19.22 6.64
CA PHE A 39 0.64 18.38 5.78
C PHE A 39 0.16 18.54 4.32
N THR A 40 0.74 19.51 3.61
CA THR A 40 0.45 19.80 2.19
C THR A 40 1.20 18.86 1.22
N ASP A 41 1.61 17.66 1.65
CA ASP A 41 2.33 16.71 0.79
C ASP A 41 1.39 15.82 -0.05
N ALA A 42 0.14 15.68 0.38
CA ALA A 42 -0.89 14.90 -0.28
C ALA A 42 -1.64 15.76 -1.31
N ARG A 43 -0.95 16.10 -2.39
CA ARG A 43 -1.49 16.52 -3.71
C ARG A 43 -2.88 17.17 -3.69
N ASP A 44 -2.93 18.46 -3.39
CA ASP A 44 -3.97 19.31 -3.94
C ASP A 44 -3.41 20.01 -5.17
N THR A 45 -3.43 19.31 -6.31
CA THR A 45 -3.34 20.00 -7.59
C THR A 45 -4.71 20.60 -7.82
N VAL A 46 -4.98 21.75 -7.20
CA VAL A 46 -6.10 22.61 -7.54
C VAL A 46 -5.89 23.03 -8.99
N MET A 47 -6.40 22.21 -9.91
CA MET A 47 -6.62 22.65 -11.28
C MET A 47 -7.64 23.76 -11.18
N THR A 48 -7.17 24.99 -11.29
CA THR A 48 -8.00 26.13 -11.62
C THR A 48 -8.89 25.70 -12.81
N PRO A 49 -10.22 25.81 -12.73
CA PRO A 49 -11.07 25.45 -13.85
C PRO A 49 -10.82 26.47 -14.95
N THR A 50 -9.87 26.17 -15.84
CA THR A 50 -9.79 26.82 -17.13
C THR A 50 -11.12 26.55 -17.81
N ARG A 51 -11.75 27.65 -18.20
CA ARG A 51 -13.12 27.78 -18.73
C ARG A 51 -13.35 27.08 -20.08
N ASP A 52 -12.48 26.14 -20.46
CA ASP A 52 -12.49 25.44 -21.75
C ASP A 52 -12.48 23.91 -21.62
N THR A 53 -12.65 23.36 -20.41
CA THR A 53 -13.04 21.95 -20.30
C THR A 53 -14.55 21.90 -20.42
N VAL A 54 -15.04 21.45 -21.58
CA VAL A 54 -16.43 21.01 -21.74
C VAL A 54 -16.62 19.87 -20.75
N LEU A 55 -17.00 20.23 -19.52
CA LEU A 55 -17.45 19.31 -18.49
C LEU A 55 -18.67 18.64 -19.10
N SER A 56 -18.47 17.45 -19.68
CA SER A 56 -19.56 16.49 -19.82
C SER A 56 -20.25 16.51 -18.45
N PRO A 57 -21.55 16.81 -18.37
CA PRO A 57 -22.23 16.98 -17.09
C PRO A 57 -21.88 15.78 -16.24
N LEU A 58 -21.30 16.01 -15.05
CA LEU A 58 -20.86 14.97 -14.14
C LEU A 58 -22.01 13.96 -14.06
N THR A 59 -21.85 12.83 -14.74
CA THR A 59 -22.93 11.87 -14.87
C THR A 59 -23.08 11.24 -13.50
N ILE A 60 -24.23 11.47 -12.87
CA ILE A 60 -24.54 10.89 -11.56
C ILE A 60 -24.42 9.37 -11.74
N PRO A 61 -23.58 8.67 -10.94
CA PRO A 61 -23.47 7.23 -11.03
C PRO A 61 -24.84 6.61 -10.73
N THR A 62 -25.40 5.87 -11.68
CA THR A 62 -26.69 5.20 -11.53
C THR A 62 -26.52 3.75 -11.09
N THR A 63 -27.41 3.31 -10.22
CA THR A 63 -27.51 1.94 -9.72
C THR A 63 -28.60 1.19 -10.47
N ARG A 64 -28.21 0.08 -11.10
CA ARG A 64 -29.14 -0.78 -11.85
C ARG A 64 -29.12 -2.19 -11.29
N VAL A 65 -30.30 -2.76 -11.05
CA VAL A 65 -30.50 -4.14 -10.62
C VAL A 65 -31.15 -4.94 -11.75
N GLU A 66 -30.57 -6.08 -12.07
CA GLU A 66 -31.13 -7.06 -13.01
C GLU A 66 -31.86 -8.16 -12.21
N LYS A 67 -33.11 -8.42 -12.56
CA LYS A 67 -33.95 -9.49 -12.00
C LYS A 67 -34.12 -10.61 -13.04
N VAL A 68 -34.10 -11.86 -12.60
CA VAL A 68 -34.25 -13.02 -13.50
C VAL A 68 -35.72 -13.41 -13.69
N ASP A 69 -36.58 -13.03 -12.75
CA ASP A 69 -37.99 -13.37 -12.71
C ASP A 69 -38.85 -12.14 -12.36
N SER A 70 -40.12 -12.19 -12.75
CA SER A 70 -41.11 -11.15 -12.44
C SER A 70 -41.86 -11.41 -11.14
N SER A 71 -41.57 -12.52 -10.45
CA SER A 71 -42.16 -12.83 -9.15
C SER A 71 -41.72 -11.82 -8.09
N PRO A 72 -42.63 -11.39 -7.19
CA PRO A 72 -42.23 -10.58 -6.05
C PRO A 72 -41.31 -11.38 -5.13
N SER A 73 -40.16 -10.80 -4.80
CA SER A 73 -39.22 -11.41 -3.84
C SER A 73 -39.69 -11.23 -2.39
N HIS A 74 -39.09 -11.97 -1.45
CA HIS A 74 -39.47 -11.97 -0.03
C HIS A 74 -39.58 -10.56 0.61
N GLY A 75 -38.77 -9.61 0.14
CA GLY A 75 -38.76 -8.22 0.61
C GLY A 75 -39.65 -7.24 -0.17
N GLU A 76 -40.39 -7.69 -1.18
CA GLU A 76 -41.24 -6.83 -2.03
C GLU A 76 -42.72 -6.95 -1.73
N VAL A 77 -43.12 -8.01 -1.02
CA VAL A 77 -44.51 -8.25 -0.62
C VAL A 77 -44.84 -7.38 0.60
N PRO A 78 -45.84 -6.47 0.51
CA PRO A 78 -46.26 -5.66 1.65
C PRO A 78 -46.71 -6.50 2.85
N GLY A 79 -46.40 -6.03 4.06
CA GLY A 79 -46.79 -6.70 5.31
C GLY A 79 -45.84 -7.82 5.78
N THR A 80 -44.73 -8.07 5.07
CA THR A 80 -43.66 -8.94 5.57
C THR A 80 -42.64 -8.14 6.41
N PRO A 81 -41.97 -8.76 7.39
CA PRO A 81 -40.90 -8.09 8.14
C PRO A 81 -39.70 -7.71 7.26
N ALA A 82 -39.52 -8.38 6.11
CA ALA A 82 -38.50 -8.04 5.13
C ALA A 82 -38.85 -6.77 4.35
N TYR A 83 -40.13 -6.57 4.03
CA TYR A 83 -40.62 -5.35 3.39
C TYR A 83 -40.41 -4.12 4.26
N GLU A 84 -40.74 -4.21 5.56
CA GLU A 84 -40.54 -3.09 6.52
C GLU A 84 -39.07 -2.68 6.65
N LYS A 85 -38.14 -3.63 6.60
CA LYS A 85 -36.70 -3.34 6.58
C LYS A 85 -36.29 -2.65 5.28
N ARG A 86 -36.78 -3.14 4.14
CA ARG A 86 -36.49 -2.60 2.80
C ARG A 86 -36.99 -1.17 2.61
N LEU A 87 -38.05 -0.76 3.31
CA LEU A 87 -38.52 0.63 3.26
C LEU A 87 -37.46 1.65 3.74
N ARG A 88 -36.46 1.21 4.52
CA ARG A 88 -35.33 2.06 4.93
C ARG A 88 -34.10 1.90 4.03
N ASP A 89 -34.08 0.88 3.17
CA ASP A 89 -32.99 0.65 2.24
C ASP A 89 -33.14 1.60 1.03
N ALA A 90 -32.01 1.96 0.42
CA ALA A 90 -32.03 2.75 -0.82
C ALA A 90 -32.64 1.93 -1.98
N VAL A 91 -33.49 2.58 -2.78
CA VAL A 91 -34.08 1.99 -3.98
C VAL A 91 -33.13 2.20 -5.16
N PRO A 92 -32.84 1.16 -5.97
CA PRO A 92 -32.02 1.33 -7.16
C PRO A 92 -32.72 2.23 -8.19
N ASP A 93 -31.93 2.93 -8.99
CA ASP A 93 -32.46 3.85 -10.01
C ASP A 93 -33.19 3.10 -11.13
N GLU A 94 -32.63 1.96 -11.56
CA GLU A 94 -33.17 1.14 -12.64
C GLU A 94 -33.33 -0.33 -12.21
N ILE A 95 -34.46 -0.94 -12.58
CA ILE A 95 -34.71 -2.38 -12.39
C ILE A 95 -35.08 -2.97 -13.75
N GLU A 96 -34.23 -3.86 -14.29
CA GLU A 96 -34.50 -4.61 -15.52
C GLU A 96 -34.85 -6.05 -15.19
N ILE A 97 -35.91 -6.61 -15.78
CA ILE A 97 -36.25 -8.03 -15.66
C ILE A 97 -35.76 -8.74 -16.92
N ILE A 98 -34.76 -9.60 -16.78
CA ILE A 98 -34.16 -10.41 -17.85
C ILE A 98 -34.81 -11.80 -17.81
N PRO A 99 -35.58 -12.18 -18.83
CA PRO A 99 -36.17 -13.51 -18.89
C PRO A 99 -35.10 -14.59 -19.05
N GLU A 100 -35.38 -15.76 -18.48
CA GLU A 100 -34.49 -16.92 -18.50
C GLU A 100 -34.07 -17.28 -19.93
N GLY A 101 -32.76 -17.41 -20.15
CA GLY A 101 -32.16 -17.68 -21.47
C GLY A 101 -31.73 -16.44 -22.26
N GLN A 102 -32.07 -15.22 -21.82
CA GLN A 102 -31.45 -14.00 -22.34
C GLN A 102 -30.18 -13.64 -21.56
N ARG A 103 -29.15 -13.20 -22.28
CA ARG A 103 -27.90 -12.72 -21.68
C ARG A 103 -28.08 -11.29 -21.20
N SER A 104 -27.62 -11.00 -19.98
CA SER A 104 -27.51 -9.65 -19.45
C SER A 104 -26.80 -8.71 -20.41
N ARG A 105 -27.37 -7.50 -20.60
CA ARG A 105 -26.78 -6.46 -21.46
C ARG A 105 -25.44 -5.96 -20.89
N ALA A 106 -25.15 -6.23 -19.61
CA ALA A 106 -23.95 -5.82 -18.91
C ALA A 106 -22.69 -6.69 -19.17
N SER A 107 -22.80 -7.87 -19.79
CA SER A 107 -21.63 -8.72 -20.07
C SER A 107 -20.63 -8.09 -21.05
N SER A 108 -20.90 -6.91 -21.60
CA SER A 108 -20.02 -6.23 -22.55
C SER A 108 -19.80 -4.74 -22.29
N ARG A 109 -19.90 -4.23 -21.05
CA ARG A 109 -19.38 -2.88 -20.73
C ARG A 109 -18.16 -2.88 -19.81
N ALA A 110 -17.97 -3.97 -19.04
CA ALA A 110 -16.67 -4.30 -18.46
C ALA A 110 -15.65 -4.81 -19.52
N MET A 111 -16.13 -5.19 -20.71
CA MET A 111 -15.29 -5.66 -21.83
C MET A 111 -15.24 -4.67 -23.02
N ALA A 112 -16.14 -3.69 -23.09
CA ALA A 112 -16.12 -2.64 -24.12
C ALA A 112 -15.45 -1.36 -23.61
N SER A 113 -14.22 -1.54 -23.17
CA SER A 113 -13.11 -0.61 -23.30
C SER A 113 -11.97 -1.24 -22.50
N PRO A 114 -10.80 -1.55 -23.10
CA PRO A 114 -9.57 -1.35 -22.35
C PRO A 114 -9.50 0.17 -22.16
N SER A 115 -10.31 0.70 -21.24
CA SER A 115 -10.01 1.97 -20.62
C SER A 115 -8.63 1.73 -20.05
N ALA A 116 -7.63 2.24 -20.77
CA ALA A 116 -6.30 2.44 -20.26
C ALA A 116 -6.49 3.33 -19.05
N SER A 117 -6.85 2.72 -17.91
CA SER A 117 -6.78 3.35 -16.62
C SER A 117 -5.33 3.79 -16.53
N PRO A 118 -5.03 5.10 -16.50
CA PRO A 118 -3.65 5.59 -16.51
C PRO A 118 -2.89 5.19 -15.22
N SER A 119 -3.52 4.41 -14.35
CA SER A 119 -3.02 3.88 -13.08
C SER A 119 -2.69 2.38 -13.10
N LEU A 120 -2.89 1.65 -14.20
CA LEU A 120 -2.58 0.22 -14.27
C LEU A 120 -1.21 0.00 -14.91
N SER A 121 -0.15 0.29 -14.15
CA SER A 121 1.17 -0.28 -14.48
C SER A 121 1.02 -1.79 -14.67
N PRO A 122 1.67 -2.40 -15.68
CA PRO A 122 1.59 -3.83 -15.89
C PRO A 122 1.94 -4.57 -14.60
N ILE A 123 1.15 -5.59 -14.26
CA ILE A 123 1.37 -6.40 -13.05
C ILE A 123 2.83 -6.88 -13.07
N PRO A 124 3.64 -6.53 -12.05
CA PRO A 124 5.02 -7.02 -11.96
C PRO A 124 5.04 -8.54 -11.95
N LYS A 125 5.87 -9.15 -12.79
CA LYS A 125 6.03 -10.60 -12.88
C LYS A 125 7.33 -11.03 -12.22
N THR A 126 7.27 -12.13 -11.49
CA THR A 126 8.42 -12.77 -10.86
C THR A 126 9.00 -13.84 -11.79
N ARG A 127 10.32 -13.81 -12.00
CA ARG A 127 11.03 -14.80 -12.83
C ARG A 127 12.19 -15.38 -12.04
N VAL A 128 12.37 -16.69 -12.14
CA VAL A 128 13.46 -17.43 -11.48
C VAL A 128 14.26 -18.16 -12.54
N GLU A 129 15.56 -17.89 -12.62
CA GLU A 129 16.47 -18.62 -13.51
C GLU A 129 17.18 -19.75 -12.74
N LYS A 130 17.07 -20.98 -13.25
CA LYS A 130 17.80 -22.16 -12.74
C LYS A 130 19.12 -22.33 -13.47
N VAL A 131 20.21 -22.19 -12.72
CA VAL A 131 21.58 -22.26 -13.24
C VAL A 131 22.07 -23.69 -13.44
N ASP A 132 21.70 -24.60 -12.52
CA ASP A 132 22.07 -26.01 -12.58
C ASP A 132 20.79 -26.87 -12.62
N LEU A 133 20.69 -27.69 -13.67
CA LEU A 133 19.59 -28.64 -13.86
C LEU A 133 19.92 -30.03 -13.30
N ALA A 134 21.20 -30.30 -13.03
CA ALA A 134 21.65 -31.61 -12.57
C ALA A 134 21.40 -31.80 -11.07
N SER A 135 21.37 -30.70 -10.30
CA SER A 135 21.10 -30.73 -8.86
C SER A 135 19.78 -30.04 -8.49
N PRO A 136 18.98 -30.62 -7.58
CA PRO A 136 17.76 -29.98 -7.11
C PRO A 136 18.07 -28.76 -6.24
N SER A 137 17.32 -27.67 -6.43
CA SER A 137 17.48 -26.46 -5.61
C SER A 137 16.97 -26.67 -4.18
N TYR A 138 17.41 -25.80 -3.28
CA TYR A 138 16.91 -25.79 -1.90
C TYR A 138 15.37 -25.64 -1.89
N GLY A 139 14.71 -26.56 -1.17
CA GLY A 139 13.26 -26.61 -1.11
C GLY A 139 12.57 -27.29 -2.29
N GLU A 140 13.26 -28.01 -3.17
CA GLU A 140 12.64 -28.82 -4.24
C GLU A 140 12.52 -30.31 -3.91
N VAL A 141 13.25 -30.78 -2.90
CA VAL A 141 13.25 -32.19 -2.50
C VAL A 141 12.08 -32.46 -1.55
N PRO A 142 11.10 -33.31 -1.93
CA PRO A 142 9.96 -33.65 -1.08
C PRO A 142 10.39 -34.24 0.27
N GLY A 143 9.65 -33.94 1.33
CA GLY A 143 9.91 -34.45 2.68
C GLY A 143 11.03 -33.72 3.44
N THR A 144 11.61 -32.67 2.86
CA THR A 144 12.54 -31.78 3.57
C THR A 144 11.80 -30.62 4.25
N VAL A 145 12.36 -30.08 5.34
CA VAL A 145 11.82 -28.87 6.00
C VAL A 145 11.76 -27.67 5.05
N ALA A 146 12.74 -27.59 4.13
CA ALA A 146 12.79 -26.56 3.09
C ALA A 146 11.61 -26.66 2.11
N TRP A 147 11.24 -27.88 1.71
CA TRP A 147 10.08 -28.14 0.86
C TRP A 147 8.76 -27.77 1.53
N GLU A 148 8.63 -28.02 2.83
CA GLU A 148 7.44 -27.62 3.59
C GLU A 148 7.29 -26.11 3.68
N LYS A 149 8.39 -25.39 3.96
CA LYS A 149 8.40 -23.92 3.95
C LYS A 149 8.04 -23.36 2.57
N ARG A 150 8.62 -23.92 1.51
CA ARG A 150 8.35 -23.49 0.13
C ARG A 150 6.90 -23.65 -0.29
N LYS A 151 6.16 -24.62 0.28
CA LYS A 151 4.72 -24.77 -0.01
C LYS A 151 3.86 -23.61 0.52
N ALA A 152 4.37 -22.84 1.47
CA ALA A 152 3.71 -21.63 1.97
C ALA A 152 4.10 -20.38 1.16
N ASP A 153 5.19 -20.43 0.39
CA ASP A 153 5.66 -19.33 -0.45
C ASP A 153 4.88 -19.26 -1.78
N ALA A 154 4.84 -18.08 -2.39
CA ALA A 154 4.23 -17.88 -3.70
C ALA A 154 5.07 -18.55 -4.82
N VAL A 155 4.38 -19.17 -5.78
CA VAL A 155 5.02 -19.77 -6.97
C VAL A 155 5.36 -18.65 -7.97
N PRO A 156 6.60 -18.62 -8.53
CA PRO A 156 6.96 -17.61 -9.51
C PRO A 156 6.19 -17.76 -10.82
N ASP A 157 6.02 -16.67 -11.56
CA ASP A 157 5.27 -16.67 -12.83
C ASP A 157 6.01 -17.41 -13.96
N ALA A 158 7.34 -17.36 -13.98
CA ALA A 158 8.17 -18.07 -14.93
C ALA A 158 9.42 -18.64 -14.29
N ILE A 159 9.80 -19.85 -14.71
CA ILE A 159 11.05 -20.51 -14.31
C ILE A 159 11.83 -20.81 -15.60
N ASP A 160 12.92 -20.07 -15.80
CA ASP A 160 13.78 -20.21 -16.98
C ASP A 160 14.99 -21.08 -16.64
N THR A 161 15.50 -21.82 -17.63
CA THR A 161 16.72 -22.63 -17.47
C THR A 161 17.90 -21.94 -18.14
N ALA A 162 18.98 -21.71 -17.40
CA ALA A 162 20.18 -21.05 -17.90
C ALA A 162 20.97 -21.96 -18.85
N THR A 163 20.59 -22.01 -20.13
CA THR A 163 21.49 -22.58 -21.14
C THR A 163 22.65 -21.61 -21.41
N PRO A 164 23.85 -22.09 -21.78
CA PRO A 164 24.97 -21.20 -22.10
C PRO A 164 24.65 -20.20 -23.22
N GLU A 165 23.69 -20.52 -24.10
CA GLU A 165 23.20 -19.62 -25.14
C GLU A 165 22.35 -18.45 -24.59
N ASN A 166 21.59 -18.67 -23.51
CA ASN A 166 20.71 -17.66 -22.92
C ASN A 166 21.45 -16.65 -22.02
N ARG A 167 22.66 -16.98 -21.56
CA ARG A 167 23.53 -16.06 -20.80
C ARG A 167 24.00 -14.87 -21.62
N SER A 168 23.94 -14.98 -22.95
CA SER A 168 24.36 -13.94 -23.90
C SER A 168 23.23 -12.96 -24.26
N ALA A 169 21.98 -13.28 -23.93
CA ALA A 169 20.80 -12.47 -24.22
C ALA A 169 20.36 -11.58 -23.04
N SER A 170 21.09 -11.64 -21.91
CA SER A 170 21.02 -10.60 -20.91
C SER A 170 21.56 -9.31 -21.53
N PRO A 171 20.77 -8.23 -21.69
CA PRO A 171 21.36 -6.94 -22.00
C PRO A 171 22.39 -6.70 -20.90
N SER A 172 23.64 -6.44 -21.29
CA SER A 172 24.74 -6.09 -20.41
C SER A 172 24.38 -4.79 -19.67
N HIS A 173 23.45 -4.87 -18.73
CA HIS A 173 23.41 -4.00 -17.60
C HIS A 173 24.63 -4.47 -16.81
N SER A 174 25.78 -3.84 -17.09
CA SER A 174 26.63 -3.45 -15.98
C SER A 174 25.67 -3.05 -14.86
N PRO A 175 25.71 -3.67 -13.67
CA PRO A 175 25.01 -3.10 -12.56
C PRO A 175 25.69 -1.75 -12.37
N SER A 176 25.15 -0.70 -13.01
CA SER A 176 25.17 0.60 -12.41
C SER A 176 24.49 0.31 -11.09
N LEU A 177 25.30 0.05 -10.07
CA LEU A 177 24.83 -0.02 -8.70
C LEU A 177 23.85 1.14 -8.59
N PRO A 178 22.61 0.90 -8.11
CA PRO A 178 21.67 2.00 -7.94
C PRO A 178 22.46 3.10 -7.22
N ILE A 179 22.48 4.31 -7.78
CA ILE A 179 23.27 5.42 -7.21
C ILE A 179 22.78 5.55 -5.79
N ILE A 180 23.53 4.99 -4.83
CA ILE A 180 23.13 5.00 -3.43
C ILE A 180 23.30 6.44 -3.00
N PRO A 181 22.21 7.14 -2.64
CA PRO A 181 22.34 8.51 -2.17
C PRO A 181 23.22 8.49 -0.92
N LYS A 182 24.36 9.16 -0.99
CA LYS A 182 25.29 9.26 0.15
C LYS A 182 24.76 10.27 1.14
N THR A 183 24.76 9.90 2.41
CA THR A 183 24.41 10.81 3.50
C THR A 183 25.65 11.58 3.96
N VAL A 184 25.61 12.91 3.85
CA VAL A 184 26.70 13.80 4.27
C VAL A 184 26.20 14.69 5.39
N LEU A 185 26.81 14.61 6.58
CA LEU A 185 26.56 15.52 7.69
C LEU A 185 27.71 16.53 7.81
N THR A 186 27.41 17.81 7.59
CA THR A 186 28.31 18.92 7.88
C THR A 186 28.07 19.42 9.31
N ARG A 187 29.11 19.44 10.15
CA ARG A 187 29.04 20.05 11.49
C ARG A 187 29.43 21.52 11.41
N VAL A 188 28.49 22.39 11.76
CA VAL A 188 28.66 23.85 11.78
C VAL A 188 29.30 24.33 13.09
N ASP A 189 29.04 23.63 14.19
CA ASP A 189 29.51 24.03 15.52
C ASP A 189 30.68 23.19 16.03
N SER A 190 31.55 23.84 16.81
CA SER A 190 32.70 23.19 17.48
C SER A 190 32.30 22.44 18.76
N GLU A 191 31.05 22.58 19.21
CA GLU A 191 30.53 21.86 20.38
C GLU A 191 30.11 20.43 20.02
N PRO A 192 30.27 19.47 20.94
CA PRO A 192 29.77 18.12 20.72
C PRO A 192 28.25 18.17 20.57
N ALA A 193 27.73 17.61 19.47
CA ALA A 193 26.29 17.42 19.31
C ALA A 193 25.71 16.73 20.55
N HIS A 194 24.51 17.10 20.99
CA HIS A 194 23.87 16.55 22.20
C HIS A 194 23.87 15.01 22.23
N SER A 195 23.71 14.37 21.07
CA SER A 195 23.76 12.91 20.89
C SER A 195 25.16 12.29 20.97
N ALA A 196 26.22 13.08 21.16
CA ALA A 196 27.61 12.64 21.29
C ALA A 196 28.12 12.68 22.75
N VAL A 197 27.30 13.15 23.70
CA VAL A 197 27.68 13.24 25.12
C VAL A 197 27.37 11.91 25.81
N PRO A 198 28.39 11.15 26.27
CA PRO A 198 28.19 9.85 26.92
C PRO A 198 27.30 9.98 28.16
N GLY A 199 26.38 9.03 28.34
CA GLY A 199 25.48 8.96 29.51
C GLY A 199 24.17 9.73 29.38
N THR A 200 23.90 10.35 28.22
CA THR A 200 22.58 10.91 27.90
C THR A 200 21.70 9.88 27.19
N ASP A 201 20.37 9.95 27.37
CA ASP A 201 19.43 9.09 26.63
C ASP A 201 19.63 9.21 25.11
N THR A 202 19.91 10.42 24.62
CA THR A 202 20.21 10.69 23.21
C THR A 202 21.48 10.00 22.70
N TYR A 203 22.47 9.77 23.56
CA TYR A 203 23.68 9.03 23.20
C TYR A 203 23.39 7.53 23.04
N HIS A 204 22.52 6.97 23.89
CA HIS A 204 22.09 5.57 23.79
C HIS A 204 21.28 5.32 22.51
N PHE A 205 20.32 6.19 22.18
CA PHE A 205 19.56 6.08 20.93
C PHE A 205 20.48 6.12 19.70
N ARG A 206 21.46 7.03 19.69
CA ARG A 206 22.43 7.16 18.59
C ARG A 206 23.26 5.91 18.33
N GLN A 207 23.54 5.08 19.35
CA GLN A 207 24.30 3.82 19.16
C GLN A 207 23.54 2.81 18.28
N HIS A 208 22.21 2.94 18.20
CA HIS A 208 21.35 2.07 17.42
C HIS A 208 20.98 2.66 16.05
N ASP A 209 21.21 3.95 15.83
CA ASP A 209 20.96 4.62 14.56
C ASP A 209 22.05 4.35 13.52
N ALA A 210 21.66 4.33 12.26
CA ALA A 210 22.60 4.26 11.15
C ALA A 210 23.53 5.49 11.15
N MET A 211 24.84 5.26 11.02
CA MET A 211 25.82 6.34 10.89
C MET A 211 25.83 6.91 9.47
N PRO A 212 26.03 8.23 9.31
CA PRO A 212 26.17 8.84 7.99
C PRO A 212 27.44 8.35 7.29
N ASP A 213 27.43 8.35 5.96
CA ASP A 213 28.56 7.90 5.15
C ASP A 213 29.75 8.86 5.27
N ILE A 214 29.48 10.17 5.41
CA ILE A 214 30.49 11.22 5.48
C ILE A 214 30.11 12.21 6.59
N ILE A 215 31.08 12.52 7.46
CA ILE A 215 30.96 13.60 8.46
C ILE A 215 32.02 14.65 8.16
N GLU A 216 31.60 15.79 7.64
CA GLU A 216 32.47 16.92 7.37
C GLU A 216 32.47 17.89 8.56
N LYS A 217 33.65 18.42 8.90
CA LYS A 217 33.77 19.54 9.86
C LYS A 217 34.04 20.77 9.04
N GLU A 218 33.11 21.72 9.04
CA GLU A 218 33.35 23.00 8.39
C GLU A 218 34.44 23.73 9.18
N ARG A 219 35.65 23.84 8.58
CA ARG A 219 36.67 24.72 9.13
C ARG A 219 36.17 26.13 8.89
N GLN A 220 35.68 26.77 9.94
CA GLN A 220 35.43 28.21 9.90
C GLN A 220 36.70 28.90 9.41
N LEU A 221 36.66 29.40 8.17
CA LEU A 221 37.64 30.31 7.65
C LEU A 221 37.51 31.57 8.50
N SER A 222 38.30 31.66 9.56
CA SER A 222 38.45 32.88 10.33
C SER A 222 38.88 33.97 9.34
N SER A 223 37.95 34.84 8.96
CA SER A 223 38.26 36.10 8.32
C SER A 223 39.06 36.91 9.32
N LYS A 224 40.39 36.74 9.34
CA LYS A 224 41.31 37.63 10.03
C LYS A 224 41.21 38.98 9.34
N HIS A 225 40.38 39.84 9.90
CA HIS A 225 40.47 41.28 9.72
C HIS A 225 41.86 41.69 10.23
N GLN A 226 42.84 41.83 9.32
CA GLN A 226 44.12 42.45 9.66
C GLN A 226 43.90 43.97 9.71
N PRO A 227 44.26 44.67 10.80
CA PRO A 227 44.43 46.11 10.75
C PRO A 227 45.70 46.45 9.95
N ALA A 228 45.56 47.35 8.99
CA ALA A 228 46.63 47.82 8.13
C ALA A 228 47.78 48.39 8.97
N SER A 229 48.94 47.73 8.94
CA SER A 229 50.21 48.34 9.35
C SER A 229 50.86 48.91 8.10
N ILE A 230 50.95 50.23 8.05
CA ILE A 230 51.68 51.00 7.05
C ILE A 230 53.17 50.77 7.32
N GLU A 231 53.85 50.07 6.43
CA GLU A 231 55.31 50.15 6.34
C GLU A 231 55.67 51.39 5.50
N ASN A 232 56.53 52.24 6.04
CA ASN A 232 57.42 53.05 5.22
C ASN A 232 58.85 52.90 5.78
N TYR A 233 59.74 52.58 4.85
CA TYR A 233 61.14 52.20 5.00
C TYR A 233 62.08 53.38 5.31
N ALA A 234 63.15 53.04 6.05
CA ALA A 234 64.55 53.50 5.98
C ALA A 234 64.89 55.02 6.03
N PHE A 235 65.74 55.40 7.01
CA PHE A 235 67.20 55.51 6.85
C PHE A 235 67.90 55.55 8.22
#